data_AF-A0A811G8L0-F1
#
_entry.id   AF-A0A811G8L0-F1
#
_cell.length_a   1.000
_cell.length_b   1.000
_cell.length_c   1.000
_cell.angle_alpha   90.00
_cell.angle_beta   90.00
_cell.angle_gamma   90.00
#
_symmetry.space_group_name_H-M   'P 1'
#
loop_
_entity.id
_entity.type
_entity.pdbx_description
1 polymer ?
#
loop_
_entity_poly.entity_id
_entity_poly.type
_entity_poly.pdbx_seq_one_letter_code
_entity_poly.pdbx_strand_id
1 'polypeptide(L)'
;MASARTSHEGIDIGRVWLDGEPSSSVSSRLREALTNCSKYFGAGDYGGGDKAIAEVVELLNNIVEWSPAASENVVPREAVSEEALLEILEFLSSPTADEMTVDALSLELPKLVVKFVGVSDECRKYAERIIDYLITTCNPRDMLSMLCEASNQLERLTLMNFKLAFASLNSLGKYNFALAKRGHLFFFELNTYLSVFSLKIGLKDIMNMSSRDLYIFNALDSQIKVSTMPIDFVVLLAGLSKVILSVRRHHVQQIKVALPVVLNVTRTISSDFDGEDEVSLLDLYRAVIGIGISIQSVCDKSMGERKEELRAILGLYTIQNLAFLSMSNLASKVSSCISSVKELSQFLPICGLSYLGLITGDDVESINRAVWGVLWGSISEEVAKAAGELVVTLLDELRTSPTKRWQAVGMLKHLLSSTDYSWKIKAHSVELLLNIMDATVGEEQDNDCTERSFLIPSIFAALQALEKVMVFSADAALRKKAFSAFKKVVSDIPRLQRFDVLKALITNSSSPDMVGLLLDLVREEVNQESRRGASSSEDAPSFWSGSALELVELVLRPPKGGPPAFPQDGVPVLF
;
A
#
# COMPACT_ATOMS: atom_id res chain seq x y z
N MET A 1 -13.57 -26.34 -60.84
CA MET A 1 -12.98 -25.30 -59.98
C MET A 1 -13.37 -25.61 -58.54
N ALA A 2 -12.51 -26.30 -57.82
CA ALA A 2 -12.70 -26.65 -56.41
C ALA A 2 -11.55 -25.99 -55.64
N SER A 3 -11.90 -25.08 -54.73
CA SER A 3 -10.96 -24.34 -53.88
C SER A 3 -10.64 -25.18 -52.65
N ALA A 4 -9.36 -25.49 -52.48
CA ALA A 4 -8.82 -26.10 -51.27
C ALA A 4 -8.96 -25.12 -50.09
N ARG A 5 -9.54 -25.59 -48.97
CA ARG A 5 -9.39 -24.99 -47.64
C ARG A 5 -8.51 -25.94 -46.83
N THR A 6 -7.31 -25.48 -46.52
CA THR A 6 -6.43 -26.08 -45.52
C THR A 6 -7.04 -25.86 -44.13
N SER A 7 -7.42 -26.95 -43.47
CA SER A 7 -7.79 -26.97 -42.06
C SER A 7 -6.51 -26.85 -41.22
N HIS A 8 -6.41 -25.78 -40.42
CA HIS A 8 -5.56 -25.77 -39.23
C HIS A 8 -6.21 -26.72 -38.22
N GLU A 9 -5.66 -27.92 -38.10
CA GLU A 9 -5.93 -28.80 -36.96
C GLU A 9 -5.22 -28.21 -35.74
N GLY A 10 -6.00 -27.61 -34.84
CA GLY A 10 -5.55 -27.34 -33.48
C GLY A 10 -5.36 -28.67 -32.77
N ILE A 11 -4.18 -28.88 -32.20
CA ILE A 11 -3.87 -30.05 -31.38
C ILE A 11 -4.76 -29.98 -30.12
N ASP A 12 -5.67 -30.93 -29.99
CA ASP A 12 -6.50 -31.12 -28.79
C ASP A 12 -5.65 -31.85 -27.73
N ILE A 13 -4.93 -31.06 -26.93
CA ILE A 13 -3.93 -31.52 -25.95
C ILE A 13 -4.57 -32.39 -24.85
N GLY A 14 -5.89 -32.33 -24.65
CA GLY A 14 -6.61 -33.20 -23.71
C GLY A 14 -6.50 -34.69 -24.02
N ARG A 15 -6.27 -35.07 -25.29
CA ARG A 15 -6.04 -36.48 -25.68
C ARG A 15 -4.59 -36.94 -25.57
N VAL A 16 -3.63 -36.01 -25.54
CA VAL A 16 -2.19 -36.36 -25.45
C VAL A 16 -1.84 -36.92 -24.05
N TRP A 17 -2.64 -36.62 -23.04
CA TRP A 17 -2.44 -37.13 -21.68
C TRP A 17 -2.90 -38.57 -21.46
N LEU A 18 -3.65 -39.18 -22.39
CA LEU A 18 -4.23 -40.51 -22.21
C LEU A 18 -3.84 -41.56 -23.27
N ASP A 19 -3.29 -41.17 -24.43
CA ASP A 19 -2.92 -42.13 -25.49
C ASP A 19 -1.48 -41.95 -26.05
N GLY A 20 -0.55 -41.40 -25.27
CA GLY A 20 0.88 -41.33 -25.62
C GLY A 20 1.68 -42.53 -25.10
N GLU A 21 2.59 -43.07 -25.91
CA GLU A 21 3.50 -44.17 -25.55
C GLU A 21 4.23 -43.95 -24.19
N PRO A 22 4.70 -45.02 -23.50
CA PRO A 22 5.25 -44.95 -22.14
C PRO A 22 6.63 -44.26 -22.03
N SER A 23 7.04 -43.44 -23.00
CA SER A 23 8.44 -43.02 -23.21
C SER A 23 8.75 -41.53 -23.11
N SER A 24 7.81 -40.62 -22.82
CA SER A 24 8.20 -39.21 -22.55
C SER A 24 7.39 -38.52 -21.44
N SER A 25 7.92 -38.51 -20.22
CA SER A 25 7.43 -37.63 -19.14
C SER A 25 7.61 -36.15 -19.51
N VAL A 26 6.83 -35.24 -18.91
CA VAL A 26 6.99 -33.77 -19.10
C VAL A 26 8.45 -33.33 -18.83
N SER A 27 9.07 -33.94 -17.82
CA SER A 27 10.49 -33.79 -17.49
C SER A 27 11.42 -34.16 -18.66
N SER A 28 11.17 -35.29 -19.36
CA SER A 28 11.98 -35.67 -20.53
C SER A 28 11.88 -34.68 -21.69
N ARG A 29 10.69 -34.11 -21.94
CA ARG A 29 10.48 -33.07 -22.97
C ARG A 29 11.15 -31.76 -22.59
N LEU A 30 11.08 -31.38 -21.31
CA LEU A 30 11.77 -30.20 -20.80
C LEU A 30 13.29 -30.35 -20.92
N ARG A 31 13.84 -31.51 -20.55
CA ARG A 31 15.26 -31.85 -20.72
C ARG A 31 15.69 -31.76 -22.19
N GLU A 32 14.88 -32.31 -23.10
CA GLU A 32 15.15 -32.24 -24.54
C GLU A 32 15.17 -30.79 -25.05
N ALA A 33 14.17 -29.98 -24.66
CA ALA A 33 14.09 -28.57 -25.04
C ALA A 33 15.29 -27.76 -24.50
N LEU A 34 15.70 -27.99 -23.24
CA LEU A 34 16.89 -27.36 -22.64
C LEU A 34 18.19 -27.77 -23.37
N THR A 35 18.32 -29.06 -23.69
CA THR A 35 19.48 -29.58 -24.45
C THR A 35 19.51 -29.01 -25.87
N ASN A 36 18.35 -28.79 -26.48
CA ASN A 36 18.24 -28.14 -27.78
C ASN A 36 18.66 -26.67 -27.72
N CYS A 37 18.33 -25.93 -26.64
CA CYS A 37 18.85 -24.56 -26.43
C CYS A 37 20.39 -24.56 -26.48
N SER A 38 20.99 -25.41 -25.62
CA SER A 38 22.33 -26.00 -25.73
C SER A 38 22.95 -25.96 -27.12
N LYS A 39 22.43 -26.89 -27.90
CA LYS A 39 22.92 -27.25 -29.22
C LYS A 39 22.79 -26.10 -30.23
N TYR A 40 21.67 -25.37 -30.21
CA TYR A 40 21.41 -24.31 -31.19
C TYR A 40 22.27 -23.07 -30.93
N PHE A 41 22.36 -22.60 -29.68
CA PHE A 41 23.23 -21.46 -29.35
C PHE A 41 24.71 -21.80 -29.55
N GLY A 42 25.15 -23.00 -29.16
CA GLY A 42 26.51 -23.48 -29.45
C GLY A 42 26.84 -23.58 -30.94
N ALA A 43 25.84 -23.76 -31.81
CA ALA A 43 25.99 -23.77 -33.26
C ALA A 43 25.83 -22.38 -33.92
N GLY A 44 25.51 -21.33 -33.14
CA GLY A 44 25.20 -19.99 -33.65
C GLY A 44 23.85 -19.88 -34.38
N ASP A 45 22.97 -20.87 -34.24
CA ASP A 45 21.60 -20.85 -34.78
C ASP A 45 20.64 -20.19 -33.79
N TYR A 46 20.66 -18.86 -33.76
CA TYR A 46 19.78 -18.07 -32.87
C TYR A 46 18.29 -18.34 -33.12
N GLY A 47 17.88 -18.56 -34.38
CA GLY A 47 16.48 -18.83 -34.70
C GLY A 47 16.00 -20.20 -34.23
N GLY A 48 16.89 -21.21 -34.23
CA GLY A 48 16.65 -22.50 -33.58
C GLY A 48 16.62 -22.38 -32.05
N GLY A 49 17.55 -21.60 -31.47
CA GLY A 49 17.62 -21.33 -30.04
C GLY A 49 16.36 -20.66 -29.50
N ASP A 50 15.87 -19.61 -30.16
CA ASP A 50 14.65 -18.89 -29.78
C ASP A 50 13.41 -19.81 -29.78
N LYS A 51 13.33 -20.74 -30.74
CA LYS A 51 12.25 -21.74 -30.78
C LYS A 51 12.34 -22.73 -29.63
N ALA A 52 13.55 -23.18 -29.28
CA ALA A 52 13.75 -24.08 -28.15
C ALA A 52 13.39 -23.40 -26.81
N ILE A 53 13.72 -22.10 -26.65
CA ILE A 53 13.28 -21.32 -25.49
C ILE A 53 11.75 -21.19 -25.45
N ALA A 54 11.12 -20.91 -26.59
CA ALA A 54 9.66 -20.85 -26.66
C ALA A 54 9.00 -22.17 -26.24
N GLU A 55 9.59 -23.30 -26.60
CA GLU A 55 9.14 -24.63 -26.16
C GLU A 55 9.29 -24.82 -24.64
N VAL A 56 10.42 -24.40 -24.05
CA VAL A 56 10.60 -24.41 -22.58
C VAL A 56 9.53 -23.54 -21.89
N VAL A 57 9.28 -22.33 -22.41
CA VAL A 57 8.27 -21.41 -21.90
C VAL A 57 6.87 -22.03 -21.97
N GLU A 58 6.52 -22.65 -23.10
CA GLU A 58 5.24 -23.31 -23.30
C GLU A 58 5.04 -24.49 -22.34
N LEU A 59 6.05 -25.36 -22.22
CA LEU A 59 6.02 -26.50 -21.29
C LEU A 59 5.78 -26.04 -19.85
N LEU A 60 6.49 -25.02 -19.38
CA LEU A 60 6.35 -24.52 -18.01
C LEU A 60 4.99 -23.85 -17.78
N ASN A 61 4.51 -23.03 -18.72
CA ASN A 61 3.17 -22.44 -18.60
C ASN A 61 2.08 -23.50 -18.58
N ASN A 62 2.21 -24.57 -19.38
CA ASN A 62 1.26 -25.68 -19.37
C ASN A 62 1.19 -26.38 -18.00
N ILE A 63 2.32 -26.51 -17.28
CA ILE A 63 2.32 -27.08 -15.91
C ILE A 63 1.61 -26.13 -14.94
N VAL A 64 1.80 -24.81 -15.08
CA VAL A 64 1.17 -23.80 -14.23
C VAL A 64 -0.34 -23.73 -14.46
N GLU A 65 -0.79 -23.83 -15.70
CA GLU A 65 -2.22 -23.77 -16.07
C GLU A 65 -2.95 -25.10 -15.84
N TRP A 66 -2.23 -26.16 -15.52
CA TRP A 66 -2.80 -27.48 -15.32
C TRP A 66 -3.74 -27.55 -14.11
N SER A 67 -4.97 -27.99 -14.36
CA SER A 67 -5.99 -28.27 -13.34
C SER A 67 -6.34 -29.76 -13.36
N PRO A 68 -6.19 -30.50 -12.25
CA PRO A 68 -6.55 -31.91 -12.21
C PRO A 68 -8.07 -32.05 -12.29
N ALA A 69 -8.58 -32.48 -13.45
CA ALA A 69 -9.96 -32.95 -13.56
C ALA A 69 -10.13 -34.18 -12.63
N ALA A 70 -11.27 -34.25 -11.93
CA ALA A 70 -11.62 -35.23 -10.91
C ALA A 70 -11.53 -36.70 -11.39
N SER A 71 -10.31 -37.26 -11.45
CA SER A 71 -10.05 -38.67 -11.74
C SER A 71 -8.98 -39.21 -10.78
N GLU A 72 -9.12 -40.47 -10.39
CA GLU A 72 -8.48 -41.07 -9.20
C GLU A 72 -7.00 -41.48 -9.38
N ASN A 73 -6.37 -41.23 -10.55
CA ASN A 73 -4.99 -41.68 -10.86
C ASN A 73 -4.05 -40.56 -11.33
N VAL A 74 -4.27 -39.32 -10.90
CA VAL A 74 -3.49 -38.16 -11.38
C VAL A 74 -2.26 -37.91 -10.49
N VAL A 75 -1.07 -37.78 -11.10
CA VAL A 75 0.16 -37.35 -10.41
C VAL A 75 -0.08 -35.99 -9.75
N PRO A 76 0.28 -35.76 -8.48
CA PRO A 76 0.10 -34.46 -7.84
C PRO A 76 0.81 -33.34 -8.61
N ARG A 77 0.16 -32.18 -8.78
CA ARG A 77 0.71 -31.00 -9.48
C ARG A 77 2.02 -30.53 -8.84
N GLU A 78 2.14 -30.70 -7.54
CA GLU A 78 3.32 -30.41 -6.74
C GLU A 78 4.52 -31.24 -7.23
N ALA A 79 4.34 -32.56 -7.40
CA ALA A 79 5.42 -33.45 -7.81
C ALA A 79 5.94 -33.14 -9.22
N VAL A 80 5.03 -32.85 -10.17
CA VAL A 80 5.40 -32.47 -11.55
C VAL A 80 6.12 -31.12 -11.58
N SER A 81 5.67 -30.18 -10.76
CA SER A 81 6.29 -28.84 -10.63
C SER A 81 7.69 -28.93 -10.04
N GLU A 82 7.87 -29.72 -8.98
CA GLU A 82 9.17 -29.94 -8.34
C GLU A 82 10.16 -30.61 -9.30
N GLU A 83 9.73 -31.64 -10.04
CA GLU A 83 10.57 -32.32 -11.03
C GLU A 83 11.00 -31.36 -12.15
N ALA A 84 10.09 -30.54 -12.66
CA ALA A 84 10.39 -29.57 -13.72
C ALA A 84 11.41 -28.50 -13.27
N LEU A 85 11.25 -27.95 -12.06
CA LEU A 85 12.20 -26.97 -11.53
C LEU A 85 13.55 -27.58 -11.22
N LEU A 86 13.58 -28.82 -10.71
CA LEU A 86 14.82 -29.54 -10.47
C LEU A 86 15.56 -29.78 -11.79
N GLU A 87 14.87 -30.18 -12.86
CA GLU A 87 15.47 -30.39 -14.18
C GLU A 87 16.12 -29.11 -14.74
N ILE A 88 15.47 -27.95 -14.60
CA ILE A 88 16.05 -26.66 -14.97
C ILE A 88 17.31 -26.39 -14.17
N LEU A 89 17.26 -26.61 -12.85
CA LEU A 89 18.39 -26.34 -11.98
C LEU A 89 19.59 -27.26 -12.28
N GLU A 90 19.34 -28.54 -12.55
CA GLU A 90 20.35 -29.51 -12.96
C GLU A 90 20.98 -29.13 -14.30
N PHE A 91 20.15 -28.74 -15.27
CA PHE A 91 20.62 -28.26 -16.57
C PHE A 91 21.49 -27.00 -16.43
N LEU A 92 21.02 -25.99 -15.70
CA LEU A 92 21.77 -24.75 -15.49
C LEU A 92 23.12 -25.02 -14.81
N SER A 93 23.16 -25.96 -13.86
CA SER A 93 24.38 -26.36 -13.15
C SER A 93 25.30 -27.29 -13.96
N SER A 94 24.85 -27.75 -15.13
CA SER A 94 25.58 -28.70 -15.97
C SER A 94 26.68 -28.02 -16.78
N PRO A 95 27.79 -28.71 -17.10
CA PRO A 95 28.83 -28.17 -17.98
C PRO A 95 28.36 -27.98 -19.43
N THR A 96 27.17 -28.48 -19.79
CA THR A 96 26.57 -28.31 -21.10
C THR A 96 25.86 -26.97 -21.27
N ALA A 97 25.48 -26.29 -20.18
CA ALA A 97 24.91 -24.95 -20.26
C ALA A 97 26.01 -23.92 -20.52
N ASP A 98 26.17 -23.52 -21.78
CA ASP A 98 27.09 -22.46 -22.16
C ASP A 98 26.53 -21.06 -21.78
N GLU A 99 27.43 -20.08 -21.67
CA GLU A 99 27.11 -18.71 -21.24
C GLU A 99 25.99 -18.08 -22.08
N MET A 100 25.97 -18.31 -23.40
CA MET A 100 24.95 -17.75 -24.29
C MET A 100 23.58 -18.38 -24.06
N THR A 101 23.52 -19.69 -23.81
CA THR A 101 22.27 -20.37 -23.44
C THR A 101 21.74 -19.86 -22.09
N VAL A 102 22.63 -19.69 -21.09
CA VAL A 102 22.24 -19.18 -19.78
C VAL A 102 21.73 -17.74 -19.86
N ASP A 103 22.40 -16.88 -20.62
CA ASP A 103 21.96 -15.49 -20.86
C ASP A 103 20.59 -15.44 -21.54
N ALA A 104 20.34 -16.28 -22.55
CA ALA A 104 19.06 -16.32 -23.24
C ALA A 104 17.94 -16.84 -22.32
N LEU A 105 18.20 -17.89 -21.53
CA LEU A 105 17.24 -18.41 -20.55
C LEU A 105 16.98 -17.42 -19.41
N SER A 106 17.96 -16.61 -19.02
CA SER A 106 17.82 -15.62 -17.95
C SER A 106 16.77 -14.54 -18.23
N LEU A 107 16.45 -14.31 -19.52
CA LEU A 107 15.40 -13.37 -19.95
C LEU A 107 13.98 -13.87 -19.62
N GLU A 108 13.78 -15.18 -19.56
CA GLU A 108 12.45 -15.78 -19.39
C GLU A 108 12.28 -16.52 -18.05
N LEU A 109 13.31 -17.22 -17.58
CA LEU A 109 13.20 -18.04 -16.37
C LEU A 109 12.70 -17.27 -15.14
N PRO A 110 13.15 -16.05 -14.82
CA PRO A 110 12.63 -15.32 -13.66
C PRO A 110 11.13 -15.05 -13.70
N LYS A 111 10.54 -14.92 -14.88
CA LYS A 111 9.08 -14.73 -15.05
C LYS A 111 8.30 -16.04 -14.87
N LEU A 112 8.95 -17.17 -15.15
CA LEU A 112 8.34 -18.49 -15.17
C LEU A 112 8.43 -19.16 -13.81
N VAL A 113 9.62 -19.23 -13.22
CA VAL A 113 9.86 -19.98 -11.97
C VAL A 113 9.10 -19.40 -10.78
N VAL A 114 8.82 -18.09 -10.80
CA VAL A 114 8.05 -17.42 -9.73
C VAL A 114 6.60 -17.89 -9.66
N LYS A 115 6.03 -18.36 -10.77
CA LYS A 115 4.66 -18.89 -10.83
C LYS A 115 4.49 -20.22 -10.07
N PHE A 116 5.60 -20.85 -9.71
CA PHE A 116 5.62 -22.11 -8.97
C PHE A 116 5.83 -21.92 -7.46
N VAL A 117 6.13 -20.69 -7.00
CA VAL A 117 6.47 -20.41 -5.59
C VAL A 117 5.32 -20.75 -4.64
N GLY A 118 4.07 -20.50 -5.06
CA GLY A 118 2.87 -20.86 -4.31
C GLY A 118 2.46 -22.33 -4.39
N VAL A 119 3.16 -23.18 -5.17
CA VAL A 119 2.77 -24.59 -5.37
C VAL A 119 3.22 -25.49 -4.20
N SER A 120 4.49 -25.38 -3.78
CA SER A 120 5.03 -26.09 -2.61
C SER A 120 6.27 -25.37 -2.05
N ASP A 121 6.61 -25.65 -0.79
CA ASP A 121 7.84 -25.11 -0.19
C ASP A 121 9.11 -25.55 -0.93
N GLU A 122 9.12 -26.75 -1.51
CA GLU A 122 10.24 -27.22 -2.34
C GLU A 122 10.29 -26.47 -3.67
N CYS A 123 9.15 -26.22 -4.32
CA CYS A 123 9.12 -25.37 -5.53
C CYS A 123 9.69 -23.98 -5.26
N ARG A 124 9.36 -23.37 -4.12
CA ARG A 124 9.95 -22.10 -3.69
C ARG A 124 11.46 -22.19 -3.56
N LYS A 125 11.99 -23.21 -2.87
CA LYS A 125 13.43 -23.41 -2.72
C LYS A 125 14.14 -23.59 -4.07
N TYR A 126 13.54 -24.34 -5.00
CA TYR A 126 14.11 -24.49 -6.34
C TYR A 126 14.09 -23.17 -7.12
N ALA A 127 12.98 -22.43 -7.08
CA ALA A 127 12.89 -21.11 -7.71
C ALA A 127 13.96 -20.15 -7.15
N GLU A 128 14.14 -20.10 -5.83
CA GLU A 128 15.21 -19.30 -5.19
C GLU A 128 16.60 -19.71 -5.66
N ARG A 129 16.89 -21.03 -5.73
CA ARG A 129 18.19 -21.54 -6.19
C ARG A 129 18.44 -21.24 -7.66
N ILE A 130 17.42 -21.31 -8.52
CA ILE A 130 17.53 -20.94 -9.94
C ILE A 130 17.84 -19.45 -10.06
N ILE A 131 17.10 -18.59 -9.36
CA ILE A 131 17.35 -17.14 -9.37
C ILE A 131 18.76 -16.83 -8.84
N ASP A 132 19.20 -17.47 -7.76
CA ASP A 132 20.54 -17.29 -7.21
C ASP A 132 21.63 -17.71 -8.20
N TYR A 133 21.44 -18.82 -8.91
CA TYR A 133 22.35 -19.25 -9.98
C TYR A 133 22.48 -18.19 -11.08
N LEU A 134 21.34 -17.65 -11.55
CA LEU A 134 21.33 -16.59 -12.57
C LEU A 134 22.01 -15.32 -12.06
N ILE A 135 21.79 -14.93 -10.81
CA ILE A 135 22.45 -13.76 -10.19
C ILE A 135 23.98 -13.93 -10.15
N THR A 136 24.47 -15.15 -9.91
CA THR A 136 25.92 -15.42 -9.85
C THR A 136 26.59 -15.53 -11.22
N THR A 137 25.83 -15.89 -12.25
CA THR A 137 26.37 -16.24 -13.58
C THR A 137 26.22 -15.10 -14.59
N CYS A 138 25.06 -14.43 -14.60
CA CYS A 138 24.74 -13.38 -15.57
C CYS A 138 25.31 -12.00 -15.16
N ASN A 139 25.31 -11.05 -16.10
CA ASN A 139 25.69 -9.67 -15.82
C ASN A 139 24.74 -9.02 -14.78
N PRO A 140 25.24 -8.46 -13.66
CA PRO A 140 24.38 -7.88 -12.61
C PRO A 140 23.45 -6.76 -13.08
N ARG A 141 23.85 -5.97 -14.08
CA ARG A 141 23.00 -4.89 -14.61
C ARG A 141 21.83 -5.44 -15.42
N ASP A 142 22.09 -6.46 -16.20
CA ASP A 142 21.06 -7.09 -17.03
C ASP A 142 20.12 -7.89 -16.12
N MET A 143 20.65 -8.60 -15.12
CA MET A 143 19.85 -9.27 -14.08
C MET A 143 18.94 -8.32 -13.30
N LEU A 144 19.42 -7.12 -12.94
CA LEU A 144 18.58 -6.12 -12.31
C LEU A 144 17.38 -5.78 -13.21
N SER A 145 17.64 -5.56 -14.49
CA SER A 145 16.61 -5.21 -15.47
C SER A 145 15.63 -6.35 -15.70
N MET A 146 16.12 -7.59 -15.78
CA MET A 146 15.30 -8.79 -15.96
C MET A 146 14.39 -9.06 -14.75
N LEU A 147 14.91 -8.93 -13.52
CA LEU A 147 14.09 -9.09 -12.31
C LEU A 147 13.06 -7.96 -12.15
N CYS A 148 13.42 -6.73 -12.53
CA CYS A 148 12.46 -5.62 -12.57
C CYS A 148 11.34 -5.87 -13.59
N GLU A 149 11.68 -6.36 -14.78
CA GLU A 149 10.70 -6.70 -15.80
C GLU A 149 9.79 -7.85 -15.34
N ALA A 150 10.35 -8.90 -14.75
CA ALA A 150 9.56 -10.00 -14.19
C ALA A 150 8.58 -9.51 -13.10
N SER A 151 9.04 -8.61 -12.23
CA SER A 151 8.19 -8.01 -11.18
C SER A 151 7.05 -7.18 -11.78
N ASN A 152 7.34 -6.34 -12.78
CA ASN A 152 6.34 -5.52 -13.47
C ASN A 152 5.30 -6.38 -14.22
N GLN A 153 5.74 -7.44 -14.90
CA GLN A 153 4.84 -8.33 -15.61
C GLN A 153 3.91 -9.04 -14.65
N LEU A 154 4.46 -9.56 -13.55
CA LEU A 154 3.69 -10.22 -12.52
C LEU A 154 2.66 -9.27 -11.88
N GLU A 155 3.06 -8.02 -11.60
CA GLU A 155 2.14 -6.98 -11.11
C GLU A 155 1.01 -6.68 -12.11
N ARG A 156 1.33 -6.55 -13.41
CA ARG A 156 0.34 -6.29 -14.46
C ARG A 156 -0.67 -7.42 -14.60
N LEU A 157 -0.23 -8.67 -14.43
CA LEU A 157 -1.11 -9.84 -14.43
C LEU A 157 -2.09 -9.77 -13.26
N THR A 158 -1.62 -9.43 -12.06
CA THR A 158 -2.47 -9.20 -10.88
C THR A 158 -3.55 -8.16 -11.19
N LEU A 159 -3.15 -6.98 -11.69
CA LEU A 159 -4.07 -5.90 -12.06
C LEU A 159 -5.06 -6.28 -13.17
N MET A 160 -4.63 -7.07 -14.15
CA MET A 160 -5.47 -7.52 -15.26
C MET A 160 -6.51 -8.54 -14.79
N ASN A 161 -6.13 -9.49 -13.93
CA ASN A 161 -7.05 -10.46 -13.33
C ASN A 161 -8.14 -9.76 -12.53
N PHE A 162 -7.79 -8.73 -11.75
CA PHE A 162 -8.78 -7.88 -11.07
C PHE A 162 -9.72 -7.15 -12.03
N LYS A 163 -9.20 -6.55 -13.11
CA LYS A 163 -10.03 -5.86 -14.12
C LYS A 163 -11.00 -6.81 -14.82
N LEU A 164 -10.55 -8.02 -15.15
CA LEU A 164 -11.38 -9.07 -15.77
C LEU A 164 -12.45 -9.59 -14.81
N ALA A 165 -12.09 -9.80 -13.54
CA ALA A 165 -13.05 -10.17 -12.51
C ALA A 165 -14.14 -9.09 -12.34
N PHE A 166 -13.73 -7.82 -12.32
CA PHE A 166 -14.64 -6.68 -12.25
C PHE A 166 -15.56 -6.57 -13.48
N ALA A 167 -15.02 -6.74 -14.69
CA ALA A 167 -15.81 -6.73 -15.92
C ALA A 167 -16.85 -7.87 -15.94
N SER A 168 -16.46 -9.06 -15.48
CA SER A 168 -17.34 -10.22 -15.34
C SER A 168 -18.48 -9.96 -14.35
N LEU A 169 -18.20 -9.34 -13.19
CA LEU A 169 -19.22 -8.94 -12.22
C LEU A 169 -20.21 -7.90 -12.78
N ASN A 170 -19.74 -6.92 -13.54
CA ASN A 170 -20.61 -5.94 -14.20
C ASN A 170 -21.50 -6.59 -15.28
N SER A 171 -21.00 -7.59 -15.99
CA SER A 171 -21.75 -8.29 -17.05
C SER A 171 -22.92 -9.12 -16.52
N LEU A 172 -22.89 -9.53 -15.24
CA LEU A 172 -24.00 -10.23 -14.57
C LEU A 172 -25.22 -9.33 -14.29
N GLY A 173 -25.17 -8.04 -14.65
CA GLY A 173 -26.33 -7.13 -14.63
C GLY A 173 -26.91 -6.86 -13.24
N LYS A 174 -26.27 -7.33 -12.17
CA LYS A 174 -26.78 -7.19 -10.80
C LYS A 174 -26.47 -5.83 -10.17
N TYR A 175 -25.57 -5.03 -10.72
CA TYR A 175 -25.19 -3.73 -10.13
C TYR A 175 -24.81 -2.69 -11.19
N ASN A 176 -25.34 -1.47 -11.02
CA ASN A 176 -25.10 -0.34 -11.90
C ASN A 176 -24.26 0.70 -11.13
N PHE A 177 -22.93 0.62 -11.21
CA PHE A 177 -22.04 1.53 -10.49
C PHE A 177 -21.72 2.76 -11.33
N ALA A 178 -22.46 3.86 -11.12
CA ALA A 178 -22.23 5.14 -11.80
C ALA A 178 -20.97 5.90 -11.33
N LEU A 179 -20.03 5.25 -10.62
CA LEU A 179 -18.82 5.87 -10.05
C LEU A 179 -17.50 5.56 -10.80
N ALA A 180 -17.57 4.87 -11.95
CA ALA A 180 -16.39 4.41 -12.70
C ALA A 180 -15.60 5.51 -13.47
N LYS A 181 -15.75 6.81 -13.17
CA LYS A 181 -15.14 7.89 -13.96
C LYS A 181 -13.84 8.50 -13.42
N ARG A 182 -13.26 7.98 -12.33
CA ARG A 182 -11.91 8.39 -11.86
C ARG A 182 -11.05 7.16 -11.51
N GLY A 183 -10.29 6.71 -12.51
CA GLY A 183 -9.59 5.43 -12.54
C GLY A 183 -8.33 5.27 -11.67
N HIS A 184 -8.30 5.76 -10.43
CA HIS A 184 -7.15 5.52 -9.54
C HIS A 184 -7.47 5.43 -8.04
N LEU A 185 -8.74 5.54 -7.60
CA LEU A 185 -9.07 5.74 -6.17
C LEU A 185 -10.04 4.73 -5.54
N PHE A 186 -10.35 3.59 -6.18
CA PHE A 186 -11.48 2.73 -5.77
C PHE A 186 -11.14 1.24 -5.59
N PHE A 187 -9.89 0.88 -5.29
CA PHE A 187 -9.54 -0.52 -5.02
C PHE A 187 -10.12 -1.03 -3.67
N PHE A 188 -10.17 -0.15 -2.65
CA PHE A 188 -10.53 -0.54 -1.29
C PHE A 188 -12.03 -0.79 -1.06
N GLU A 189 -12.92 -0.06 -1.76
CA GLU A 189 -14.35 -0.35 -1.70
C GLU A 189 -14.65 -1.71 -2.32
N LEU A 190 -13.93 -2.14 -3.36
CA LEU A 190 -14.19 -3.43 -4.02
C LEU A 190 -13.83 -4.64 -3.15
N ASN A 191 -12.73 -4.60 -2.40
CA ASN A 191 -12.31 -5.73 -1.56
C ASN A 191 -13.16 -5.86 -0.28
N THR A 192 -13.56 -4.72 0.29
CA THR A 192 -14.58 -4.67 1.36
C THR A 192 -15.93 -5.12 0.81
N TYR A 193 -16.27 -4.77 -0.43
CA TYR A 193 -17.49 -5.25 -1.08
C TYR A 193 -17.42 -6.72 -1.48
N LEU A 194 -16.26 -7.31 -1.80
CA LEU A 194 -16.05 -8.72 -2.15
C LEU A 194 -16.07 -9.63 -0.91
N SER A 195 -15.44 -9.22 0.19
CA SER A 195 -15.58 -9.90 1.49
C SER A 195 -17.02 -9.78 2.03
N VAL A 196 -17.66 -8.61 1.86
CA VAL A 196 -19.10 -8.46 2.08
C VAL A 196 -19.92 -9.25 1.04
N PHE A 197 -19.43 -9.49 -0.18
CA PHE A 197 -20.10 -10.29 -1.22
C PHE A 197 -20.15 -11.75 -0.80
N SER A 198 -19.05 -12.30 -0.30
CA SER A 198 -18.98 -13.65 0.30
C SER A 198 -19.86 -13.78 1.55
N LEU A 199 -20.04 -12.71 2.33
CA LEU A 199 -20.92 -12.68 3.52
C LEU A 199 -22.40 -12.32 3.24
N LYS A 200 -22.72 -11.63 2.14
CA LYS A 200 -24.09 -11.23 1.76
C LYS A 200 -24.76 -12.16 0.76
N ILE A 201 -24.02 -12.93 -0.02
CA ILE A 201 -24.61 -14.05 -0.75
C ILE A 201 -24.86 -15.13 0.31
N GLY A 202 -26.03 -15.06 0.95
CA GLY A 202 -26.42 -16.10 1.90
C GLY A 202 -26.41 -17.46 1.19
N LEU A 203 -26.22 -18.56 1.93
CA LEU A 203 -26.31 -19.93 1.41
C LEU A 203 -27.56 -20.14 0.51
N LYS A 204 -28.64 -19.41 0.80
CA LYS A 204 -29.89 -19.40 0.06
C LYS A 204 -29.79 -18.79 -1.36
N ASP A 205 -28.93 -17.79 -1.54
CA ASP A 205 -28.69 -17.16 -2.84
C ASP A 205 -27.75 -18.01 -3.70
N ILE A 206 -26.73 -18.65 -3.11
CA ILE A 206 -25.87 -19.65 -3.79
C ILE A 206 -26.71 -20.82 -4.31
N MET A 207 -27.62 -21.35 -3.48
CA MET A 207 -28.52 -22.43 -3.88
C MET A 207 -29.54 -22.06 -4.96
N ASN A 208 -29.79 -20.75 -5.17
CA ASN A 208 -30.71 -20.23 -6.19
C ASN A 208 -30.00 -19.73 -7.46
N MET A 209 -28.67 -19.84 -7.55
CA MET A 209 -27.92 -19.49 -8.76
C MET A 209 -28.24 -20.50 -9.87
N SER A 210 -28.47 -20.01 -11.09
CA SER A 210 -28.59 -20.91 -12.25
C SER A 210 -27.27 -21.65 -12.47
N SER A 211 -27.29 -22.81 -13.15
CA SER A 211 -26.06 -23.54 -13.48
C SER A 211 -25.04 -22.67 -14.24
N ARG A 212 -25.52 -21.67 -15.00
CA ARG A 212 -24.67 -20.70 -15.70
C ARG A 212 -24.04 -19.70 -14.74
N ASP A 213 -24.77 -19.21 -13.75
CA ASP A 213 -24.25 -18.29 -12.74
C ASP A 213 -23.26 -18.99 -11.79
N LEU A 214 -23.52 -20.26 -11.44
CA LEU A 214 -22.61 -21.07 -10.63
C LEU A 214 -21.32 -21.42 -11.40
N TYR A 215 -21.43 -21.69 -12.71
CA TYR A 215 -20.26 -21.87 -13.58
C TYR A 215 -19.44 -20.58 -13.70
N ILE A 216 -20.09 -19.42 -13.85
CA ILE A 216 -19.41 -18.12 -13.87
C ILE A 216 -18.78 -17.82 -12.50
N PHE A 217 -19.47 -18.11 -11.40
CA PHE A 217 -18.93 -17.92 -10.05
C PHE A 217 -17.71 -18.82 -9.79
N ASN A 218 -17.76 -20.09 -10.18
CA ASN A 218 -16.60 -21.00 -10.06
C ASN A 218 -15.47 -20.62 -11.03
N ALA A 219 -15.78 -20.13 -12.23
CA ALA A 219 -14.78 -19.60 -13.15
C ALA A 219 -14.15 -18.31 -12.60
N LEU A 220 -14.94 -17.46 -11.93
CA LEU A 220 -14.50 -16.24 -11.28
C LEU A 220 -13.67 -16.55 -10.03
N ASP A 221 -14.11 -17.49 -9.18
CA ASP A 221 -13.38 -18.00 -8.02
C ASP A 221 -12.08 -18.68 -8.44
N SER A 222 -12.09 -19.44 -9.53
CA SER A 222 -10.89 -20.03 -10.12
C SER A 222 -9.95 -18.97 -10.71
N GLN A 223 -10.46 -17.92 -11.37
CA GLN A 223 -9.63 -16.83 -11.91
C GLN A 223 -9.11 -15.89 -10.81
N ILE A 224 -9.88 -15.69 -9.75
CA ILE A 224 -9.46 -14.98 -8.53
C ILE A 224 -8.46 -15.83 -7.72
N LYS A 225 -8.53 -17.17 -7.77
CA LYS A 225 -7.51 -18.06 -7.18
C LYS A 225 -6.23 -18.16 -8.00
N VAL A 226 -6.23 -17.73 -9.27
CA VAL A 226 -5.01 -17.36 -10.02
C VAL A 226 -4.64 -15.88 -9.73
N SER A 227 -5.01 -15.38 -8.55
CA SER A 227 -4.45 -14.16 -7.98
C SER A 227 -3.02 -14.43 -7.59
N THR A 228 -2.10 -13.65 -8.15
CA THR A 228 -0.71 -13.61 -7.71
C THR A 228 -0.67 -13.34 -6.20
N MET A 229 -0.16 -14.30 -5.44
CA MET A 229 -0.04 -14.17 -3.99
C MET A 229 1.15 -13.26 -3.65
N PRO A 230 1.17 -12.59 -2.48
CA PRO A 230 2.33 -11.80 -2.04
C PRO A 230 3.65 -12.60 -2.14
N ILE A 231 3.55 -13.92 -1.93
CA ILE A 231 4.66 -14.84 -1.97
C ILE A 231 5.37 -14.94 -3.33
N ASP A 232 4.66 -14.73 -4.43
CA ASP A 232 5.24 -14.84 -5.78
C ASP A 232 6.28 -13.75 -6.04
N PHE A 233 6.15 -12.61 -5.36
CA PHE A 233 7.09 -11.49 -5.43
C PHE A 233 8.28 -11.64 -4.49
N VAL A 234 8.18 -12.47 -3.44
CA VAL A 234 9.22 -12.62 -2.40
C VAL A 234 10.56 -13.02 -3.03
N VAL A 235 10.53 -14.02 -3.92
CA VAL A 235 11.73 -14.54 -4.59
C VAL A 235 12.37 -13.46 -5.48
N LEU A 236 11.58 -12.68 -6.23
CA LEU A 236 12.08 -11.61 -7.08
C LEU A 236 12.68 -10.46 -6.28
N LEU A 237 12.00 -10.01 -5.22
CA LEU A 237 12.49 -8.92 -4.37
C LEU A 237 13.74 -9.34 -3.59
N ALA A 238 13.79 -10.58 -3.08
CA ALA A 238 14.98 -11.17 -2.48
C ALA A 238 16.13 -11.24 -3.50
N GLY A 239 15.86 -11.65 -4.74
CA GLY A 239 16.83 -11.63 -5.83
C GLY A 239 17.36 -10.21 -6.12
N LEU A 240 16.47 -9.22 -6.20
CA LEU A 240 16.85 -7.81 -6.40
C LEU A 240 17.77 -7.31 -5.28
N SER A 241 17.51 -7.68 -4.03
CA SER A 241 18.39 -7.33 -2.91
C SER A 241 19.83 -7.83 -3.13
N LYS A 242 19.99 -9.08 -3.56
CA LYS A 242 21.29 -9.69 -3.88
C LYS A 242 21.94 -9.02 -5.09
N VAL A 243 21.19 -8.73 -6.15
CA VAL A 243 21.71 -8.07 -7.36
C VAL A 243 22.24 -6.66 -7.05
N ILE A 244 21.55 -5.89 -6.20
CA ILE A 244 21.99 -4.55 -5.77
C ILE A 244 23.41 -4.59 -5.20
N LEU A 245 23.76 -5.64 -4.45
CA LEU A 245 25.11 -5.84 -3.90
C LEU A 245 26.14 -6.25 -4.96
N SER A 246 25.71 -6.93 -6.02
CA SER A 246 26.56 -7.44 -7.12
C SER A 246 26.87 -6.38 -8.18
N VAL A 247 26.06 -5.33 -8.31
CA VAL A 247 26.35 -4.19 -9.19
C VAL A 247 27.67 -3.55 -8.76
N ARG A 248 28.57 -3.27 -9.71
CA ARG A 248 29.91 -2.69 -9.43
C ARG A 248 30.05 -1.20 -9.77
N ARG A 249 29.19 -0.68 -10.64
CA ARG A 249 29.26 0.69 -11.19
C ARG A 249 27.88 1.30 -11.25
N HIS A 250 27.81 2.64 -11.17
CA HIS A 250 26.57 3.40 -11.28
C HIS A 250 25.46 2.96 -10.29
N HIS A 251 25.82 2.52 -9.08
CA HIS A 251 24.87 1.97 -8.09
C HIS A 251 23.63 2.85 -7.89
N VAL A 252 23.83 4.17 -7.71
CA VAL A 252 22.73 5.14 -7.58
C VAL A 252 21.74 5.03 -8.74
N GLN A 253 22.23 5.04 -9.98
CA GLN A 253 21.37 4.99 -11.16
C GLN A 253 20.62 3.65 -11.25
N GLN A 254 21.29 2.55 -10.95
CA GLN A 254 20.68 1.23 -10.95
C GLN A 254 19.58 1.10 -9.88
N ILE A 255 19.87 1.55 -8.66
CA ILE A 255 18.90 1.57 -7.55
C ILE A 255 17.70 2.45 -7.92
N LYS A 256 17.92 3.64 -8.52
CA LYS A 256 16.83 4.53 -8.99
C LYS A 256 15.94 3.88 -10.06
N VAL A 257 16.46 2.97 -10.87
CA VAL A 257 15.66 2.23 -11.86
C VAL A 257 14.82 1.14 -11.19
N ALA A 258 15.39 0.43 -10.22
CA ALA A 258 14.71 -0.70 -9.57
C ALA A 258 13.65 -0.27 -8.54
N LEU A 259 13.92 0.78 -7.76
CA LEU A 259 13.06 1.15 -6.63
C LEU A 259 11.61 1.50 -7.01
N PRO A 260 11.32 2.23 -8.10
CA PRO A 260 9.95 2.48 -8.52
C PRO A 260 9.15 1.19 -8.73
N VAL A 261 9.77 0.15 -9.28
CA VAL A 261 9.14 -1.17 -9.48
C VAL A 261 8.82 -1.81 -8.14
N VAL A 262 9.81 -1.89 -7.25
CA VAL A 262 9.66 -2.45 -5.90
C VAL A 262 8.54 -1.74 -5.14
N LEU A 263 8.57 -0.41 -5.12
CA LEU A 263 7.58 0.41 -4.42
C LEU A 263 6.18 0.29 -5.02
N ASN A 264 6.07 0.05 -6.32
CA ASN A 264 4.78 -0.15 -6.97
C ASN A 264 4.20 -1.52 -6.59
N VAL A 265 5.01 -2.57 -6.70
CA VAL A 265 4.67 -3.92 -6.25
C VAL A 265 4.24 -3.94 -4.79
N THR A 266 5.06 -3.39 -3.88
CA THR A 266 4.74 -3.37 -2.45
C THR A 266 3.46 -2.60 -2.16
N ARG A 267 3.22 -1.48 -2.85
CA ARG A 267 1.99 -0.70 -2.70
C ARG A 267 0.78 -1.51 -3.15
N THR A 268 0.80 -2.06 -4.36
CA THR A 268 -0.30 -2.83 -4.96
C THR A 268 -0.65 -4.01 -4.07
N ILE A 269 0.35 -4.79 -3.63
CA ILE A 269 0.08 -5.93 -2.74
C ILE A 269 -0.45 -5.47 -1.38
N SER A 270 0.13 -4.42 -0.79
CA SER A 270 -0.32 -3.93 0.53
C SER A 270 -1.73 -3.37 0.50
N SER A 271 -2.16 -2.73 -0.60
CA SER A 271 -3.53 -2.22 -0.76
C SER A 271 -4.54 -3.33 -1.02
N ASP A 272 -4.11 -4.39 -1.72
CA ASP A 272 -5.01 -5.43 -2.22
C ASP A 272 -5.11 -6.63 -1.27
N PHE A 273 -4.23 -6.70 -0.27
CA PHE A 273 -4.19 -7.77 0.72
C PHE A 273 -5.47 -7.82 1.56
N ASP A 274 -6.20 -8.93 1.48
CA ASP A 274 -7.50 -9.14 2.15
C ASP A 274 -7.41 -9.59 3.61
N GLY A 275 -6.22 -10.00 4.08
CA GLY A 275 -5.99 -10.41 5.47
C GLY A 275 -5.89 -11.92 5.70
N GLU A 276 -6.12 -12.78 4.70
CA GLU A 276 -6.18 -14.23 4.92
C GLU A 276 -4.80 -14.88 5.13
N ASP A 277 -3.77 -14.41 4.43
CA ASP A 277 -2.40 -14.94 4.51
C ASP A 277 -1.40 -13.91 5.08
N GLU A 278 -1.49 -13.64 6.39
CA GLU A 278 -0.60 -12.70 7.09
C GLU A 278 0.88 -13.06 6.88
N VAL A 279 1.21 -14.35 6.74
CA VAL A 279 2.58 -14.85 6.63
C VAL A 279 3.20 -14.42 5.32
N SER A 280 2.50 -14.57 4.19
CA SER A 280 3.00 -14.17 2.88
C SER A 280 3.24 -12.66 2.77
N LEU A 281 2.38 -11.82 3.36
CA LEU A 281 2.62 -10.38 3.38
C LEU A 281 3.84 -10.03 4.25
N LEU A 282 4.03 -10.71 5.39
CA LEU A 282 5.21 -10.51 6.22
C LEU A 282 6.50 -10.97 5.51
N ASP A 283 6.46 -12.07 4.76
CA ASP A 283 7.57 -12.51 3.90
C ASP A 283 7.90 -11.47 2.82
N LEU A 284 6.89 -10.86 2.20
CA LEU A 284 7.10 -9.74 1.27
C LEU A 284 7.85 -8.59 1.97
N TYR A 285 7.42 -8.20 3.17
CA TYR A 285 8.08 -7.12 3.91
C TYR A 285 9.50 -7.50 4.36
N ARG A 286 9.79 -8.76 4.65
CA ARG A 286 11.17 -9.23 4.88
C ARG A 286 12.03 -9.04 3.64
N ALA A 287 11.52 -9.35 2.45
CA ALA A 287 12.25 -9.12 1.20
C ALA A 287 12.46 -7.62 0.91
N VAL A 288 11.46 -6.78 1.17
CA VAL A 288 11.54 -5.30 1.11
C VAL A 288 12.61 -4.77 2.07
N ILE A 289 12.63 -5.23 3.32
CA ILE A 289 13.66 -4.87 4.28
C ILE A 289 15.04 -5.30 3.79
N GLY A 290 15.16 -6.49 3.19
CA GLY A 290 16.40 -6.99 2.58
C GLY A 290 16.96 -6.06 1.49
N ILE A 291 16.09 -5.44 0.69
CA ILE A 291 16.50 -4.41 -0.28
C ILE A 291 17.05 -3.16 0.45
N GLY A 292 16.39 -2.72 1.52
CA GLY A 292 16.88 -1.62 2.38
C GLY A 292 18.27 -1.89 2.96
N ILE A 293 18.49 -3.09 3.51
CA ILE A 293 19.79 -3.56 4.03
C ILE A 293 20.85 -3.53 2.91
N SER A 294 20.47 -3.96 1.70
CA SER A 294 21.39 -3.98 0.55
C SER A 294 21.80 -2.56 0.13
N ILE A 295 20.85 -1.62 0.10
CA ILE A 295 21.12 -0.20 -0.18
C ILE A 295 22.01 0.41 0.91
N GLN A 296 21.75 0.10 2.19
CA GLN A 296 22.59 0.52 3.31
C GLN A 296 24.03 0.01 3.14
N SER A 297 24.22 -1.27 2.80
CA SER A 297 25.56 -1.84 2.57
C SER A 297 26.32 -1.13 1.44
N VAL A 298 25.61 -0.75 0.36
CA VAL A 298 26.19 0.04 -0.73
C VAL A 298 26.52 1.47 -0.27
N CYS A 299 25.66 2.06 0.56
CA CYS A 299 25.89 3.38 1.17
C CYS A 299 27.14 3.39 2.07
N ASP A 300 27.33 2.36 2.89
CA ASP A 300 28.48 2.25 3.81
C ASP A 300 29.83 2.17 3.06
N LYS A 301 29.82 1.57 1.86
CA LYS A 301 30.99 1.50 0.95
C LYS A 301 31.20 2.75 0.10
N SER A 302 30.24 3.68 0.10
CA SER A 302 30.26 4.90 -0.72
C SER A 302 30.82 6.10 0.05
N MET A 303 31.26 7.13 -0.68
CA MET A 303 31.87 8.34 -0.10
C MET A 303 31.36 9.61 -0.80
N GLY A 304 31.35 10.72 -0.07
CA GLY A 304 30.99 12.05 -0.58
C GLY A 304 29.53 12.16 -1.02
N GLU A 305 29.29 12.92 -2.09
CA GLU A 305 27.96 13.19 -2.64
C GLU A 305 27.13 11.93 -2.92
N ARG A 306 27.75 10.88 -3.46
CA ARG A 306 27.07 9.61 -3.73
C ARG A 306 26.52 8.94 -2.47
N LYS A 307 27.21 9.10 -1.34
CA LYS A 307 26.76 8.55 -0.05
C LYS A 307 25.51 9.27 0.42
N GLU A 308 25.51 10.60 0.36
CA GLU A 308 24.35 11.41 0.75
C GLU A 308 23.15 11.16 -0.17
N GLU A 309 23.38 10.98 -1.46
CA GLU A 309 22.30 10.60 -2.40
C GLU A 309 21.71 9.22 -2.10
N LEU A 310 22.54 8.23 -1.77
CA LEU A 310 22.06 6.90 -1.35
C LEU A 310 21.30 6.94 -0.01
N ARG A 311 21.73 7.78 0.93
CA ARG A 311 21.02 8.03 2.19
C ARG A 311 19.65 8.63 1.94
N ALA A 312 19.54 9.63 1.08
CA ALA A 312 18.27 10.24 0.70
C ALA A 312 17.33 9.21 0.04
N ILE A 313 17.86 8.39 -0.86
CA ILE A 313 17.12 7.29 -1.50
C ILE A 313 16.62 6.27 -0.47
N LEU A 314 17.48 5.83 0.46
CA LEU A 314 17.11 4.89 1.52
C LEU A 314 16.05 5.50 2.45
N GLY A 315 16.17 6.78 2.78
CA GLY A 315 15.21 7.50 3.62
C GLY A 315 13.83 7.54 2.98
N LEU A 316 13.75 7.92 1.71
CA LEU A 316 12.49 7.94 0.96
C LEU A 316 11.89 6.53 0.85
N TYR A 317 12.72 5.53 0.52
CA TYR A 317 12.31 4.13 0.47
C TYR A 317 11.72 3.66 1.80
N THR A 318 12.38 3.98 2.91
CA THR A 318 11.96 3.60 4.26
C THR A 318 10.60 4.20 4.60
N ILE A 319 10.46 5.52 4.42
CA ILE A 319 9.22 6.24 4.71
C ILE A 319 8.05 5.70 3.87
N GLN A 320 8.29 5.41 2.59
CA GLN A 320 7.26 4.87 1.70
C GLN A 320 6.80 3.47 2.13
N ASN A 321 7.72 2.58 2.50
CA ASN A 321 7.36 1.24 2.95
C ASN A 321 6.69 1.24 4.33
N LEU A 322 7.09 2.12 5.25
CA LEU A 322 6.34 2.36 6.49
C LEU A 322 4.91 2.79 6.20
N ALA A 323 4.70 3.67 5.22
CA ALA A 323 3.36 4.08 4.80
C ALA A 323 2.56 2.92 4.22
N PHE A 324 3.13 2.12 3.31
CA PHE A 324 2.43 0.98 2.71
C PHE A 324 2.04 -0.08 3.74
N LEU A 325 2.93 -0.39 4.69
CA LEU A 325 2.64 -1.37 5.74
C LEU A 325 1.48 -0.88 6.60
N SER A 326 1.43 0.42 6.86
CA SER A 326 0.35 1.05 7.63
C SER A 326 -0.98 1.13 6.89
N MET A 327 -0.97 1.12 5.54
CA MET A 327 -2.17 1.01 4.70
C MET A 327 -2.71 -0.42 4.66
N SER A 328 -1.86 -1.42 4.87
CA SER A 328 -2.27 -2.81 4.74
C SER A 328 -3.29 -3.22 5.81
N ASN A 329 -4.15 -4.19 5.48
CA ASN A 329 -5.10 -4.77 6.43
C ASN A 329 -4.42 -5.39 7.67
N LEU A 330 -3.14 -5.77 7.56
CA LEU A 330 -2.33 -6.25 8.68
C LEU A 330 -2.17 -5.20 9.79
N ALA A 331 -2.20 -3.90 9.45
CA ALA A 331 -2.10 -2.81 10.42
C ALA A 331 -3.31 -2.73 11.37
N SER A 332 -4.42 -3.41 11.07
CA SER A 332 -5.51 -3.61 12.03
C SER A 332 -5.06 -4.42 13.25
N LYS A 333 -4.10 -5.32 13.05
CA LYS A 333 -3.40 -6.14 14.06
C LYS A 333 -1.98 -5.63 14.23
N VAL A 334 -1.88 -4.45 14.83
CA VAL A 334 -0.65 -3.68 15.09
C VAL A 334 0.53 -4.57 15.51
N SER A 335 0.31 -5.54 16.42
CA SER A 335 1.34 -6.46 16.91
C SER A 335 2.06 -7.25 15.81
N SER A 336 1.35 -7.66 14.75
CA SER A 336 1.93 -8.41 13.63
C SER A 336 2.93 -7.56 12.84
N CYS A 337 2.78 -6.24 12.83
CA CYS A 337 3.63 -5.33 12.06
C CYS A 337 4.89 -4.86 12.82
N ILE A 338 4.91 -4.95 14.16
CA ILE A 338 5.94 -4.31 14.99
C ILE A 338 7.37 -4.71 14.58
N SER A 339 7.61 -5.99 14.28
CA SER A 339 8.95 -6.45 13.86
C SER A 339 9.41 -5.76 12.58
N SER A 340 8.59 -5.82 11.53
CA SER A 340 8.92 -5.23 10.23
C SER A 340 9.06 -3.70 10.31
N VAL A 341 8.18 -3.05 11.07
CA VAL A 341 8.24 -1.60 11.32
C VAL A 341 9.51 -1.23 12.07
N LYS A 342 9.90 -2.01 13.08
CA LYS A 342 11.13 -1.80 13.86
C LYS A 342 12.36 -1.90 12.96
N GLU A 343 12.44 -2.92 12.12
CA GLU A 343 13.55 -3.10 11.16
C GLU A 343 13.61 -1.95 10.15
N LEU A 344 12.49 -1.54 9.56
CA LEU A 344 12.43 -0.36 8.69
C LEU A 344 12.87 0.92 9.42
N SER A 345 12.48 1.07 10.69
CA SER A 345 12.79 2.28 11.48
C SER A 345 14.29 2.41 11.79
N GLN A 346 15.07 1.32 11.76
CA GLN A 346 16.52 1.36 11.92
C GLN A 346 17.22 2.16 10.82
N PHE A 347 16.58 2.33 9.66
CA PHE A 347 17.14 3.12 8.56
C PHE A 347 16.99 4.63 8.76
N LEU A 348 16.03 5.10 9.56
CA LEU A 348 15.78 6.54 9.77
C LEU A 348 17.03 7.31 10.23
N PRO A 349 17.72 6.92 11.33
CA PRO A 349 18.90 7.65 11.79
C PRO A 349 20.07 7.58 10.79
N ILE A 350 20.18 6.49 10.02
CA ILE A 350 21.20 6.32 8.97
C ILE A 350 21.01 7.36 7.86
N CYS A 351 19.75 7.71 7.60
CA CYS A 351 19.34 8.68 6.59
C CYS A 351 19.29 10.12 7.12
N GLY A 352 19.63 10.34 8.40
CA GLY A 352 19.54 11.66 9.04
C GLY A 352 18.11 12.14 9.28
N LEU A 353 17.14 11.24 9.28
CA LEU A 353 15.73 11.57 9.50
C LEU A 353 15.42 11.47 10.99
N SER A 354 14.80 12.53 11.53
CA SER A 354 14.41 12.59 12.94
C SER A 354 12.89 12.51 13.09
N TYR A 355 12.38 12.05 14.22
CA TYR A 355 10.94 12.09 14.46
C TYR A 355 10.39 13.51 14.46
N LEU A 356 11.17 14.47 14.97
CA LEU A 356 10.77 15.86 14.98
C LEU A 356 10.63 16.42 13.57
N GLY A 357 11.65 16.25 12.71
CA GLY A 357 11.61 16.75 11.35
C GLY A 357 10.58 16.01 10.48
N LEU A 358 10.33 14.72 10.73
CA LEU A 358 9.27 13.96 10.06
C LEU A 358 7.86 14.42 10.46
N ILE A 359 7.60 14.73 11.74
CA ILE A 359 6.27 15.16 12.18
C ILE A 359 6.00 16.64 11.90
N THR A 360 7.02 17.49 11.85
CA THR A 360 6.87 18.91 11.50
C THR A 360 6.84 19.15 9.99
N GLY A 361 7.34 18.19 9.19
CA GLY A 361 7.44 18.31 7.75
C GLY A 361 8.71 19.03 7.28
N ASP A 362 9.66 19.30 8.18
CA ASP A 362 10.93 19.97 7.88
C ASP A 362 11.90 19.04 7.10
N ASP A 363 11.83 17.72 7.32
CA ASP A 363 12.79 16.76 6.76
C ASP A 363 12.44 16.28 5.33
N VAL A 364 11.19 16.41 4.86
CA VAL A 364 10.73 15.71 3.63
C VAL A 364 9.64 16.47 2.85
N GLU A 365 9.92 16.80 1.57
CA GLU A 365 8.92 17.40 0.65
C GLU A 365 7.76 16.44 0.28
N SER A 366 7.96 15.12 0.36
CA SER A 366 6.90 14.09 0.23
C SER A 366 6.11 13.92 1.54
N ILE A 367 5.55 15.04 2.00
CA ILE A 367 4.88 15.33 3.27
C ILE A 367 3.90 14.25 3.76
N ASN A 368 3.11 13.63 2.88
CA ASN A 368 2.02 12.73 3.32
C ASN A 368 2.49 11.41 3.98
N ARG A 369 3.76 11.01 3.78
CA ARG A 369 4.26 9.70 4.23
C ARG A 369 5.22 9.78 5.43
N ALA A 370 5.77 10.94 5.73
CA ALA A 370 6.79 11.11 6.77
C ALA A 370 6.29 10.75 8.19
N VAL A 371 5.01 10.99 8.46
CA VAL A 371 4.41 10.86 9.80
C VAL A 371 4.29 9.41 10.28
N TRP A 372 4.38 8.42 9.37
CA TRP A 372 4.22 7.00 9.71
C TRP A 372 5.27 6.48 10.68
N GLY A 373 6.54 6.84 10.50
CA GLY A 373 7.61 6.43 11.43
C GLY A 373 7.33 6.92 12.86
N VAL A 374 6.88 8.16 12.99
CA VAL A 374 6.58 8.79 14.28
C VAL A 374 5.37 8.14 14.95
N LEU A 375 4.30 7.87 14.19
CA LEU A 375 3.13 7.17 14.71
C LEU A 375 3.53 5.81 15.28
N TRP A 376 4.29 5.01 14.54
CA TRP A 376 4.71 3.70 15.01
C TRP A 376 5.64 3.76 16.21
N GLY A 377 6.54 4.75 16.27
CA GLY A 377 7.32 5.03 17.46
C GLY A 377 6.46 5.34 18.69
N SER A 378 5.35 6.05 18.51
CA SER A 378 4.39 6.33 19.59
C SER A 378 3.59 5.10 20.03
N ILE A 379 3.41 4.13 19.13
CA ILE A 379 2.72 2.86 19.40
C ILE A 379 3.64 1.87 20.14
N SER A 380 4.92 1.85 19.78
CA SER A 380 5.90 0.89 20.32
C SER A 380 7.23 1.56 20.63
N GLU A 381 7.62 1.51 21.91
CA GLU A 381 8.90 2.05 22.37
C GLU A 381 10.10 1.36 21.69
N GLU A 382 9.99 0.09 21.33
CA GLU A 382 11.04 -0.61 20.59
C GLU A 382 11.26 -0.03 19.20
N VAL A 383 10.19 0.43 18.55
CA VAL A 383 10.27 1.09 17.24
C VAL A 383 10.93 2.45 17.40
N ALA A 384 10.56 3.23 18.41
CA ALA A 384 11.21 4.51 18.71
C ALA A 384 12.71 4.34 18.98
N LYS A 385 13.08 3.36 19.81
CA LYS A 385 14.49 3.02 20.09
C LYS A 385 15.24 2.62 18.83
N ALA A 386 14.61 1.84 17.93
CA ALA A 386 15.22 1.45 16.66
C ALA A 386 15.46 2.66 15.73
N ALA A 387 14.57 3.65 15.75
CA ALA A 387 14.75 4.92 15.06
C ALA A 387 15.80 5.84 15.69
N GLY A 388 16.39 5.47 16.84
CA GLY A 388 17.31 6.32 17.60
C GLY A 388 16.61 7.46 18.34
N GLU A 389 15.31 7.32 18.59
CA GLU A 389 14.44 8.39 19.07
C GLU A 389 13.80 8.07 20.42
N LEU A 390 13.42 9.11 21.15
CA LEU A 390 12.66 9.02 22.39
C LEU A 390 11.39 9.84 22.27
N VAL A 391 10.23 9.17 22.24
CA VAL A 391 8.92 9.82 22.06
C VAL A 391 8.65 10.87 23.15
N VAL A 392 9.13 10.65 24.38
CA VAL A 392 8.99 11.63 25.46
C VAL A 392 9.70 12.93 25.13
N THR A 393 10.94 12.86 24.65
CA THR A 393 11.73 14.04 24.23
C THR A 393 11.06 14.78 23.08
N LEU A 394 10.55 14.03 22.09
CA LEU A 394 9.77 14.60 20.99
C LEU A 394 8.54 15.36 21.52
N LEU A 395 7.77 14.74 22.41
CA LEU A 395 6.55 15.35 22.95
C LEU A 395 6.87 16.60 23.77
N ASP A 396 7.94 16.59 24.57
CA ASP A 396 8.36 17.77 25.34
C ASP A 396 8.74 18.93 24.42
N GLU A 397 9.44 18.66 23.31
CA GLU A 397 9.78 19.67 22.32
C GLU A 397 8.53 20.22 21.59
N LEU A 398 7.61 19.34 21.18
CA LEU A 398 6.36 19.77 20.54
C LEU A 398 5.47 20.56 21.51
N ARG A 399 5.44 20.20 22.80
CA ARG A 399 4.63 20.90 23.80
C ARG A 399 5.19 22.28 24.14
N THR A 400 6.50 22.45 24.07
CA THR A 400 7.17 23.72 24.39
C THR A 400 7.23 24.70 23.21
N SER A 401 7.16 24.21 21.96
CA SER A 401 7.18 25.06 20.76
C SER A 401 5.82 25.10 20.04
N PRO A 402 5.06 26.20 20.14
CA PRO A 402 3.75 26.32 19.47
C PRO A 402 3.82 26.16 17.94
N THR A 403 4.87 26.68 17.29
CA THR A 403 5.04 26.56 15.84
C THR A 403 5.23 25.09 15.44
N LYS A 404 6.14 24.36 16.10
CA LYS A 404 6.37 22.93 15.82
C LYS A 404 5.14 22.09 16.16
N ARG A 405 4.42 22.43 17.24
CA ARG A 405 3.14 21.83 17.58
C ARG A 405 2.15 21.95 16.44
N TRP A 406 1.97 23.14 15.89
CA TRP A 406 1.02 23.40 14.82
C TRP A 406 1.39 22.73 13.50
N GLN A 407 2.68 22.71 13.18
CA GLN A 407 3.19 21.91 12.07
C GLN A 407 2.82 20.43 12.26
N ALA A 408 3.10 19.85 13.43
CA ALA A 408 2.76 18.47 13.77
C ALA A 408 1.26 18.17 13.66
N VAL A 409 0.40 19.03 14.22
CA VAL A 409 -1.06 18.92 14.09
C VAL A 409 -1.48 18.93 12.61
N GLY A 410 -0.93 19.86 11.84
CA GLY A 410 -1.18 19.98 10.40
C GLY A 410 -0.76 18.75 9.62
N MET A 411 0.33 18.09 9.99
CA MET A 411 0.83 16.88 9.34
C MET A 411 -0.02 15.64 9.64
N LEU A 412 -0.56 15.54 10.87
CA LEU A 412 -1.42 14.42 11.28
C LEU A 412 -2.73 14.33 10.47
N LYS A 413 -3.14 15.41 9.78
CA LYS A 413 -4.29 15.38 8.86
C LYS A 413 -4.17 14.28 7.81
N HIS A 414 -2.96 13.95 7.36
CA HIS A 414 -2.73 12.93 6.33
C HIS A 414 -3.09 11.52 6.81
N LEU A 415 -2.90 11.24 8.11
CA LEU A 415 -3.31 9.98 8.73
C LEU A 415 -4.82 9.93 8.95
N LEU A 416 -5.40 11.04 9.42
CA LEU A 416 -6.80 11.10 9.84
C LEU A 416 -7.79 11.20 8.66
N SER A 417 -7.42 11.92 7.61
CA SER A 417 -8.32 12.25 6.48
C SER A 417 -8.44 11.15 5.44
N SER A 418 -7.46 10.24 5.35
CA SER A 418 -7.42 9.19 4.34
C SER A 418 -8.42 8.07 4.64
N THR A 419 -9.01 7.54 3.57
CA THR A 419 -9.89 6.37 3.60
C THR A 419 -9.13 5.04 3.68
N ASP A 420 -7.85 5.05 3.33
CA ASP A 420 -7.06 3.84 3.13
C ASP A 420 -6.54 3.25 4.46
N TYR A 421 -6.66 4.00 5.56
CA TYR A 421 -6.14 3.58 6.86
C TYR A 421 -7.23 3.00 7.76
N SER A 422 -6.87 1.93 8.46
CA SER A 422 -7.76 1.29 9.44
C SER A 422 -8.16 2.24 10.57
N TRP A 423 -9.34 2.01 11.14
CA TRP A 423 -9.79 2.76 12.32
C TRP A 423 -8.86 2.63 13.52
N LYS A 424 -8.14 1.50 13.63
CA LYS A 424 -7.15 1.27 14.69
C LYS A 424 -5.97 2.23 14.57
N ILE A 425 -5.47 2.42 13.35
CA ILE A 425 -4.40 3.39 13.05
C ILE A 425 -4.87 4.82 13.31
N LYS A 426 -6.11 5.15 12.92
CA LYS A 426 -6.71 6.46 13.23
C LYS A 426 -6.84 6.68 14.74
N ALA A 427 -7.17 5.65 15.51
CA ALA A 427 -7.24 5.75 16.96
C ALA A 427 -5.88 6.10 17.59
N HIS A 428 -4.80 5.44 17.17
CA HIS A 428 -3.45 5.78 17.61
C HIS A 428 -3.03 7.20 17.17
N SER A 429 -3.46 7.63 15.98
CA SER A 429 -3.19 8.99 15.50
C SER A 429 -3.88 10.06 16.36
N VAL A 430 -5.13 9.83 16.77
CA VAL A 430 -5.87 10.70 17.70
C VAL A 430 -5.20 10.72 19.08
N GLU A 431 -4.68 9.59 19.54
CA GLU A 431 -3.97 9.49 20.83
C GLU A 431 -2.64 10.27 20.81
N LEU A 432 -1.85 10.13 19.74
CA LEU A 432 -0.65 10.93 19.52
C LEU A 432 -0.99 12.43 19.50
N LEU A 433 -2.06 12.82 18.79
CA LEU A 433 -2.52 14.21 18.76
C LEU A 433 -2.88 14.72 20.17
N LEU A 434 -3.62 13.94 20.96
CA LEU A 434 -3.97 14.31 22.33
C LEU A 434 -2.71 14.55 23.18
N ASN A 435 -1.72 13.67 23.06
CA ASN A 435 -0.46 13.79 23.78
C ASN A 435 0.32 15.04 23.37
N ILE A 436 0.35 15.38 22.08
CA ILE A 436 0.97 16.61 21.56
C ILE A 436 0.27 17.85 22.14
N MET A 437 -1.06 17.82 22.24
CA MET A 437 -1.88 18.93 22.72
C MET A 437 -1.96 19.05 24.25
N ASP A 438 -1.32 18.17 25.02
CA ASP A 438 -1.22 18.27 26.50
C ASP A 438 -0.21 19.32 26.97
N ALA A 439 0.10 20.32 26.14
CA ALA A 439 0.98 21.41 26.49
C ALA A 439 0.40 22.24 27.65
N THR A 440 1.26 22.63 28.60
CA THR A 440 0.87 23.60 29.62
C THR A 440 0.59 24.92 28.93
N VAL A 441 -0.65 25.39 29.00
CA VAL A 441 -1.05 26.73 28.54
C VAL A 441 -0.24 27.75 29.35
N GLY A 442 0.88 28.21 28.80
CA GLY A 442 1.50 29.43 29.27
C GLY A 442 0.49 30.56 29.10
N GLU A 443 0.42 31.49 30.04
CA GLU A 443 -0.31 32.74 29.85
C GLU A 443 0.30 33.44 28.62
N GLU A 444 -0.28 33.24 27.44
CA GLU A 444 0.17 33.97 26.24
C GLU A 444 -0.10 35.45 26.51
N GLN A 445 0.98 36.19 26.76
CA GLN A 445 1.05 37.61 26.48
C GLN A 445 0.76 37.79 24.99
N ASP A 446 -0.08 38.78 24.71
CA ASP A 446 -0.79 39.12 23.47
C ASP A 446 0.11 39.48 22.27
N ASN A 447 1.33 38.97 22.19
CA ASN A 447 2.37 39.45 21.31
C ASN A 447 3.04 38.29 20.57
N ASP A 448 2.37 37.77 19.54
CA ASP A 448 2.86 37.69 18.16
C ASP A 448 1.86 36.92 17.26
N CYS A 449 0.72 37.56 16.95
CA CYS A 449 -0.36 36.93 16.17
C CYS A 449 -0.02 36.72 14.67
N THR A 450 1.11 37.26 14.18
CA THR A 450 1.37 37.37 12.74
C THR A 450 2.23 36.22 12.20
N GLU A 451 3.16 35.69 13.01
CA GLU A 451 4.11 34.70 12.53
C GLU A 451 3.49 33.34 12.21
N ARG A 452 2.38 32.93 12.87
CA ARG A 452 1.80 31.57 12.72
C ARG A 452 0.61 31.48 11.77
N SER A 453 0.12 32.60 11.24
CA SER A 453 -1.11 32.62 10.42
C SER A 453 -1.01 31.75 9.16
N PHE A 454 0.19 31.55 8.62
CA PHE A 454 0.41 30.68 7.44
C PHE A 454 0.08 29.19 7.70
N LEU A 455 0.05 28.76 8.97
CA LEU A 455 -0.29 27.39 9.36
C LEU A 455 -1.80 27.16 9.53
N ILE A 456 -2.62 28.22 9.63
CA ILE A 456 -4.07 28.13 9.83
C ILE A 456 -4.76 27.21 8.79
N PRO A 457 -4.48 27.29 7.47
CA PRO A 457 -5.08 26.36 6.52
C PRO A 457 -4.75 24.89 6.81
N SER A 458 -3.56 24.61 7.33
CA SER A 458 -3.16 23.24 7.69
C SER A 458 -3.89 22.75 8.94
N ILE A 459 -4.03 23.62 9.95
CA ILE A 459 -4.82 23.35 11.16
C ILE A 459 -6.29 23.13 10.81
N PHE A 460 -6.87 23.99 9.97
CA PHE A 460 -8.24 23.85 9.48
C PHE A 460 -8.46 22.48 8.82
N ALA A 461 -7.55 22.06 7.95
CA ALA A 461 -7.64 20.74 7.31
C ALA A 461 -7.49 19.58 8.33
N ALA A 462 -6.69 19.74 9.38
CA ALA A 462 -6.60 18.76 10.47
C ALA A 462 -7.90 18.68 11.27
N LEU A 463 -8.55 19.82 11.56
CA LEU A 463 -9.86 19.87 12.20
C LEU A 463 -10.93 19.17 11.35
N GLN A 464 -10.97 19.42 10.03
CA GLN A 464 -11.87 18.70 9.11
C GLN A 464 -11.60 17.19 9.10
N ALA A 465 -10.34 16.77 9.23
CA ALA A 465 -10.00 15.36 9.32
C ALA A 465 -10.52 14.73 10.63
N LEU A 466 -10.47 15.45 11.75
CA LEU A 466 -11.07 15.03 13.02
C LEU A 466 -12.60 14.97 12.95
N GLU A 467 -13.26 15.93 12.29
CA GLU A 467 -14.71 15.89 12.07
C GLU A 467 -15.11 14.60 11.36
N LYS A 468 -14.36 14.17 10.33
CA LYS A 468 -14.60 12.88 9.67
C LYS A 468 -14.50 11.70 10.64
N VAL A 469 -13.52 11.69 11.55
CA VAL A 469 -13.40 10.64 12.56
C VAL A 469 -14.59 10.69 13.53
N MET A 470 -15.00 11.88 13.96
CA MET A 470 -16.15 12.08 14.84
C MET A 470 -17.47 11.63 14.21
N VAL A 471 -17.66 11.84 12.90
CA VAL A 471 -18.89 11.48 12.19
C VAL A 471 -18.92 9.99 11.80
N PHE A 472 -17.83 9.48 11.23
CA PHE A 472 -17.84 8.18 10.54
C PHE A 472 -17.30 7.01 11.37
N SER A 473 -16.60 7.26 12.48
CA SER A 473 -16.10 6.15 13.32
C SER A 473 -17.27 5.39 13.95
N ALA A 474 -17.28 4.06 13.82
CA ALA A 474 -18.24 3.20 14.52
C ALA A 474 -17.98 3.15 16.04
N ASP A 475 -16.73 3.30 16.47
CA ASP A 475 -16.33 3.29 17.89
C ASP A 475 -16.65 4.62 18.57
N ALA A 476 -17.56 4.57 19.54
CA ALA A 476 -17.99 5.72 20.34
C ALA A 476 -16.86 6.28 21.24
N ALA A 477 -15.96 5.44 21.74
CA ALA A 477 -14.82 5.89 22.52
C ALA A 477 -13.85 6.69 21.65
N LEU A 478 -13.58 6.22 20.42
CA LEU A 478 -12.80 6.95 19.44
C LEU A 478 -13.45 8.28 19.06
N ARG A 479 -14.76 8.31 18.80
CA ARG A 479 -15.49 9.58 18.53
C ARG A 479 -15.31 10.60 19.66
N LYS A 480 -15.42 10.15 20.92
CA LYS A 480 -15.20 11.02 22.11
C LYS A 480 -13.76 11.51 22.23
N LYS A 481 -12.77 10.64 22.01
CA LYS A 481 -11.35 11.03 22.00
C LYS A 481 -11.07 12.04 20.88
N ALA A 482 -11.62 11.83 19.69
CA ALA A 482 -11.48 12.73 18.55
C ALA A 482 -12.10 14.11 18.85
N PHE A 483 -13.28 14.16 19.47
CA PHE A 483 -13.88 15.41 19.91
C PHE A 483 -13.04 16.13 21.00
N SER A 484 -12.46 15.38 21.94
CA SER A 484 -11.53 15.96 22.92
C SER A 484 -10.31 16.58 22.25
N ALA A 485 -9.72 15.88 21.28
CA ALA A 485 -8.59 16.38 20.50
C ALA A 485 -8.97 17.62 19.70
N PHE A 486 -10.14 17.59 19.05
CA PHE A 486 -10.71 18.71 18.30
C PHE A 486 -10.80 19.97 19.16
N LYS A 487 -11.39 19.87 20.37
CA LYS A 487 -11.51 21.01 21.29
C LYS A 487 -10.15 21.57 21.72
N LYS A 488 -9.18 20.70 22.00
CA LYS A 488 -7.82 21.16 22.35
C LYS A 488 -7.16 21.92 21.20
N VAL A 489 -7.27 21.41 19.97
CA VAL A 489 -6.73 22.10 18.78
C VAL A 489 -7.41 23.45 18.56
N VAL A 490 -8.75 23.53 18.65
CA VAL A 490 -9.48 24.81 18.55
C VAL A 490 -9.05 25.79 19.64
N SER A 491 -8.89 25.31 20.88
CA SER A 491 -8.49 26.15 22.01
C SER A 491 -7.06 26.70 21.87
N ASP A 492 -6.19 25.98 21.15
CA ASP A 492 -4.81 26.41 20.88
C ASP A 492 -4.73 27.51 19.80
N ILE A 493 -5.80 27.71 19.01
CA ILE A 493 -5.87 28.77 17.99
C ILE A 493 -6.01 30.14 18.68
N PRO A 494 -5.23 31.17 18.27
CA PRO A 494 -5.36 32.53 18.78
C PRO A 494 -6.79 33.05 18.65
N ARG A 495 -7.25 33.79 19.66
CA ARG A 495 -8.66 34.22 19.77
C ARG A 495 -9.19 34.93 18.52
N LEU A 496 -8.38 35.82 17.95
CA LEU A 496 -8.75 36.61 16.77
C LEU A 496 -9.03 35.75 15.54
N GLN A 497 -8.41 34.58 15.43
CA GLN A 497 -8.53 33.68 14.27
C GLN A 497 -9.50 32.51 14.55
N ARG A 498 -9.70 32.17 15.83
CA ARG A 498 -10.51 31.02 16.25
C ARG A 498 -11.95 31.11 15.78
N PHE A 499 -12.57 32.30 15.86
CA PHE A 499 -13.94 32.52 15.40
C PHE A 499 -14.09 32.28 13.90
N ASP A 500 -13.17 32.81 13.10
CA ASP A 500 -13.17 32.64 11.65
C ASP A 500 -13.00 31.18 11.24
N VAL A 501 -12.12 30.45 11.95
CA VAL A 501 -11.94 29.00 11.77
C VAL A 501 -13.23 28.25 12.11
N LEU A 502 -13.88 28.53 13.24
CA LEU A 502 -15.14 27.88 13.62
C LEU A 502 -16.27 28.18 12.62
N LYS A 503 -16.40 29.44 12.19
CA LYS A 503 -17.36 29.84 11.15
C LYS A 503 -17.10 29.10 9.83
N ALA A 504 -15.84 28.98 9.43
CA ALA A 504 -15.47 28.24 8.22
C ALA A 504 -15.80 26.74 8.35
N LEU A 505 -15.60 26.13 9.52
CA LEU A 505 -15.97 24.72 9.76
C LEU A 505 -17.49 24.52 9.66
N ILE A 506 -18.28 25.41 10.29
CA ILE A 506 -19.75 25.38 10.22
C ILE A 506 -20.22 25.46 8.76
N THR A 507 -19.65 26.40 7.99
CA THR A 507 -20.04 26.63 6.59
C THR A 507 -19.70 25.44 5.68
N ASN A 508 -18.66 24.66 6.01
CA ASN A 508 -18.21 23.52 5.21
C ASN A 508 -18.74 22.17 5.72
N SER A 509 -19.41 22.12 6.87
CA SER A 509 -19.94 20.89 7.44
C SER A 509 -21.26 20.50 6.78
N SER A 510 -21.36 19.24 6.34
CA SER A 510 -22.59 18.68 5.77
C SER A 510 -23.45 17.93 6.80
N SER A 511 -23.02 17.85 8.07
CA SER A 511 -23.70 17.12 9.13
C SER A 511 -24.39 18.10 10.10
N PRO A 512 -25.73 18.08 10.22
CA PRO A 512 -26.46 18.93 11.15
C PRO A 512 -26.02 18.75 12.61
N ASP A 513 -25.72 17.51 13.03
CA ASP A 513 -25.23 17.23 14.39
C ASP A 513 -23.85 17.87 14.64
N MET A 514 -22.97 17.83 13.63
CA MET A 514 -21.67 18.50 13.71
C MET A 514 -21.81 20.01 13.74
N VAL A 515 -22.71 20.58 12.93
CA VAL A 515 -23.02 22.01 12.96
C VAL A 515 -23.50 22.43 14.35
N GLY A 516 -24.40 21.66 14.97
CA GLY A 516 -24.84 21.91 16.35
C GLY A 516 -23.68 21.91 17.36
N LEU A 517 -22.79 20.91 17.30
CA LEU A 517 -21.59 20.85 18.16
C LEU A 517 -20.65 22.04 17.95
N LEU A 518 -20.47 22.49 16.71
CA LEU A 518 -19.63 23.66 16.41
C LEU A 518 -20.26 24.96 16.91
N LEU A 519 -21.59 25.10 16.81
CA LEU A 519 -22.32 26.24 17.37
C LEU A 519 -22.20 26.31 18.88
N ASP A 520 -22.21 25.16 19.57
CA ASP A 520 -21.92 25.10 21.00
C ASP A 520 -20.53 25.64 21.34
N LEU A 521 -19.51 25.30 20.56
CA LEU A 521 -18.16 25.85 20.75
C LEU A 521 -18.12 27.36 20.49
N VAL A 522 -18.82 27.85 19.46
CA VAL A 522 -18.94 29.30 19.22
C VAL A 522 -19.62 30.00 20.40
N ARG A 523 -20.70 29.41 20.93
CA ARG A 523 -21.41 29.92 22.10
C ARG A 523 -20.50 29.98 23.33
N GLU A 524 -19.70 28.95 23.58
CA GLU A 524 -18.71 28.94 24.66
C GLU A 524 -17.68 30.08 24.51
N GLU A 525 -17.16 30.31 23.31
CA GLU A 525 -16.20 31.39 23.02
C GLU A 525 -16.80 32.78 23.24
N VAL A 526 -18.02 33.04 22.73
CA VAL A 526 -18.73 34.31 22.93
C VAL A 526 -18.98 34.58 24.43
N ASN A 527 -19.37 33.54 25.17
CA ASN A 527 -19.58 33.65 26.62
C ASN A 527 -18.29 33.94 27.39
N GLN A 528 -17.16 33.36 26.98
CA GLN A 528 -15.86 33.64 27.60
C GLN A 528 -15.41 35.08 27.36
N GLU A 529 -15.65 35.62 26.16
CA GLU A 529 -15.30 37.01 25.83
C GLU A 529 -16.16 38.01 26.59
N SER A 530 -17.48 37.77 26.67
CA SER A 530 -18.40 38.60 27.43
C SER A 530 -18.00 38.73 28.92
N ARG A 531 -17.47 37.64 29.50
CA ARG A 531 -16.96 37.65 30.89
C ARG A 531 -15.65 38.43 31.05
N ARG A 532 -14.85 38.60 30.00
CA ARG A 532 -13.58 39.39 30.01
C ARG A 532 -13.80 40.87 29.69
N GLY A 533 -14.75 41.20 28.83
CA GLY A 533 -15.15 42.58 28.56
C GLY A 533 -15.73 43.29 29.79
N ALA A 534 -16.25 42.56 30.77
CA ALA A 534 -16.73 43.12 32.03
C ALA A 534 -15.62 43.60 33.00
N SER A 535 -14.34 43.29 32.73
CA SER A 535 -13.21 43.58 33.63
C SER A 535 -12.11 44.48 33.02
N SER A 536 -12.24 44.95 31.78
CA SER A 536 -11.29 45.85 31.12
C SER A 536 -12.01 46.97 30.36
N SER A 537 -11.35 48.13 30.23
CA SER A 537 -11.88 49.39 29.68
C SER A 537 -12.60 49.23 28.33
N GLU A 538 -13.75 49.89 28.21
CA GLU A 538 -14.85 49.73 27.23
C GLU A 538 -14.55 49.93 25.72
N ASP A 539 -13.30 50.01 25.26
CA ASP A 539 -12.99 50.51 23.89
C ASP A 539 -12.43 49.46 22.88
N ALA A 540 -12.35 48.17 23.23
CA ALA A 540 -11.97 47.14 22.25
C ALA A 540 -13.21 46.53 21.55
N PRO A 541 -13.36 46.65 20.22
CA PRO A 541 -14.46 46.01 19.51
C PRO A 541 -14.36 44.49 19.64
N SER A 542 -15.47 43.82 19.98
CA SER A 542 -15.47 42.37 20.10
C SER A 542 -15.19 41.72 18.74
N PHE A 543 -14.28 40.75 18.72
CA PHE A 543 -13.82 40.08 17.50
C PHE A 543 -14.95 39.39 16.71
N TRP A 544 -16.11 39.16 17.34
CA TRP A 544 -17.25 38.46 16.76
C TRP A 544 -18.40 39.38 16.33
N SER A 545 -18.41 40.67 16.70
CA SER A 545 -19.58 41.56 16.50
C SER A 545 -20.02 41.70 15.03
N GLY A 546 -19.09 41.80 14.09
CA GLY A 546 -19.41 41.89 12.65
C GLY A 546 -19.78 40.54 12.02
N SER A 547 -19.11 39.46 12.43
CA SER A 547 -19.23 38.13 11.81
C SER A 547 -20.34 37.26 12.41
N ALA A 548 -20.86 37.61 13.60
CA ALA A 548 -21.90 36.84 14.28
C ALA A 548 -23.28 36.95 13.61
N LEU A 549 -23.63 38.13 13.09
CA LEU A 549 -24.88 38.29 12.33
C LEU A 549 -24.89 37.40 11.09
N GLU A 550 -23.76 37.32 10.37
CA GLU A 550 -23.62 36.44 9.21
C GLU A 550 -23.76 34.96 9.60
N LEU A 551 -23.21 34.55 10.75
CA LEU A 551 -23.34 33.17 11.25
C LEU A 551 -24.79 32.85 11.64
N VAL A 552 -25.48 33.77 12.32
CA VAL A 552 -26.90 33.62 12.68
C VAL A 552 -27.76 33.54 11.42
N GLU A 553 -27.49 34.38 10.41
CA GLU A 553 -28.19 34.28 9.13
C GLU A 553 -27.93 32.94 8.43
N LEU A 554 -26.70 32.42 8.46
CA LEU A 554 -26.33 31.14 7.86
C LEU A 554 -27.07 29.96 8.51
N VAL A 555 -27.23 29.96 9.83
CA VAL A 555 -27.94 28.89 10.56
C VAL A 555 -29.46 29.00 10.40
N LEU A 556 -30.01 30.22 10.43
CA LEU A 556 -31.46 30.45 10.40
C LEU A 556 -32.05 30.53 8.98
N ARG A 557 -31.24 30.72 7.94
CA ARG A 557 -31.68 30.75 6.53
C ARG A 557 -30.98 29.65 5.72
N PRO A 558 -31.65 28.50 5.47
CA PRO A 558 -31.13 27.46 4.59
C PRO A 558 -30.79 27.99 3.18
N PRO A 559 -29.78 27.45 2.49
CA PRO A 559 -29.28 27.96 1.21
C PRO A 559 -30.30 27.93 0.06
N LYS A 560 -31.42 27.22 0.21
CA LYS A 560 -32.52 27.17 -0.77
C LYS A 560 -33.66 28.18 -0.51
N GLY A 561 -33.59 28.94 0.59
CA GLY A 561 -34.66 29.83 1.05
C GLY A 561 -35.87 29.07 1.64
N GLY A 562 -36.52 29.67 2.63
CA GLY A 562 -37.63 29.06 3.39
C GLY A 562 -37.23 28.66 4.83
N PRO A 563 -38.18 28.20 5.67
CA PRO A 563 -37.87 27.73 7.03
C PRO A 563 -37.05 26.43 7.00
N PRO A 564 -36.22 26.16 8.03
CA PRO A 564 -35.42 24.93 8.14
C PRO A 564 -36.26 23.65 8.00
N ALA A 565 -35.70 22.62 7.35
CA ALA A 565 -36.39 21.36 7.11
C ALA A 565 -36.34 20.48 8.37
N PHE A 566 -37.38 20.56 9.20
CA PHE A 566 -37.51 19.67 10.37
C PHE A 566 -37.90 18.25 9.95
N PRO A 567 -37.32 17.18 10.56
CA PRO A 567 -36.45 17.21 11.73
C PRO A 567 -34.94 17.31 11.42
N GLN A 568 -34.55 17.27 10.15
CA GLN A 568 -33.14 17.12 9.72
C GLN A 568 -32.28 18.33 10.10
N ASP A 569 -32.84 19.55 10.04
CA ASP A 569 -32.17 20.79 10.42
C ASP A 569 -32.47 21.19 11.89
N GLY A 570 -33.14 20.32 12.65
CA GLY A 570 -33.67 20.70 13.96
C GLY A 570 -32.61 20.93 15.02
N VAL A 571 -31.52 20.17 15.01
CA VAL A 571 -30.45 20.29 16.01
C VAL A 571 -29.73 21.64 15.88
N PRO A 572 -29.22 22.07 14.71
CA PRO A 572 -28.64 23.41 14.54
C PRO A 572 -29.55 24.57 14.94
N VAL A 573 -30.86 24.47 14.70
CA VAL A 573 -31.83 25.56 14.94
C VAL A 573 -32.23 25.69 16.42
N LEU A 574 -32.09 24.62 17.19
CA LEU A 574 -32.34 24.62 18.64
C LEU A 574 -31.17 25.21 19.45
N PHE A 575 -29.98 25.29 18.85
CA PHE A 575 -28.80 25.94 19.42
C PHE A 575 -28.73 27.42 19.00
#